data_AF-A0A3Q2FN25-F1
#
_entry.id   AF-A0A3Q2FN25-F1
#
_cell.length_a   1.000
_cell.length_b   1.000
_cell.length_c   1.000
_cell.angle_alpha   90.00
_cell.angle_beta   90.00
_cell.angle_gamma   90.00
#
_symmetry.space_group_name_H-M   'P 1'
#
loop_
_entity.id
_entity.type
_entity.pdbx_description
1 polymer ?
#
loop_
_entity_poly.entity_id
_entity_poly.type
_entity_poly.pdbx_seq_one_letter_code
_entity_poly.pdbx_strand_id
1 'polypeptide(L)'
;MELTAKERQQVEQQVEQLLSGQGSEVSLCDVGLELSKPAVLRKNVTYIVCGVVFNDQEEVLMVQEAKQDCYKQWYLPAGRVEVGESLEEALRREVKEEAGFDCQPITLLLIQEQGPQWIRFVFLARITGGSMKTLTAADQESLQASWWDRQASLPLRGRDILRLIEHGLRYHRNPWHPVTLPLDMSCRHVVQRILLVFVGADKQIWVLVVRAPAPHLPTAAALRTHAVTWASNMVVQEALPSSYYDHDVNTLGLISLQHNGRQHGKTDGVCLNTLVALVPDRAQRDEDGLQVEWPAAVTPPPVENTRYVWMEVQEPALKERLLQETQNPSLFPIQSLY
;
A
#
# COMPACT_ATOMS: atom_id res chain seq x y z
N MET A 1 -19.60 -5.82 -25.90
CA MET A 1 -18.62 -6.36 -26.86
C MET A 1 -17.55 -7.08 -26.07
N GLU A 2 -17.14 -8.30 -26.37
CA GLU A 2 -16.09 -8.98 -25.59
C GLU A 2 -14.68 -8.47 -25.95
N LEU A 3 -13.71 -8.70 -25.08
CA LEU A 3 -12.29 -8.49 -25.44
C LEU A 3 -11.87 -9.53 -26.47
N THR A 4 -11.04 -9.14 -27.44
CA THR A 4 -10.41 -10.08 -28.37
C THR A 4 -9.41 -10.99 -27.64
N ALA A 5 -9.07 -12.14 -28.23
CA ALA A 5 -8.08 -13.06 -27.65
C ALA A 5 -6.72 -12.39 -27.38
N LYS A 6 -6.28 -11.50 -28.28
CA LYS A 6 -5.04 -10.74 -28.15
C LYS A 6 -5.10 -9.76 -26.97
N GLU A 7 -6.21 -9.05 -26.82
CA GLU A 7 -6.43 -8.13 -25.70
C GLU A 7 -6.48 -8.86 -24.36
N ARG A 8 -7.13 -10.03 -24.31
CA ARG A 8 -7.15 -10.89 -23.12
C ARG A 8 -5.74 -11.29 -22.70
N GLN A 9 -4.93 -11.80 -23.64
CA GLN A 9 -3.54 -12.17 -23.37
C GLN A 9 -2.71 -10.98 -22.86
N GLN A 10 -2.93 -9.78 -23.41
CA GLN A 10 -2.28 -8.56 -22.96
C GLN A 10 -2.65 -8.19 -21.52
N VAL A 11 -3.91 -8.37 -21.11
CA VAL A 11 -4.34 -8.11 -19.73
C VAL A 11 -3.76 -9.18 -18.79
N GLU A 12 -3.83 -10.46 -19.15
CA GLU A 12 -3.25 -11.55 -18.34
C GLU A 12 -1.74 -11.31 -18.09
N GLN A 13 -0.99 -10.88 -19.12
CA GLN A 13 0.41 -10.49 -18.97
C GLN A 13 0.60 -9.30 -18.01
N GLN A 14 -0.28 -8.29 -18.05
CA GLN A 14 -0.23 -7.17 -17.11
C GLN A 14 -0.47 -7.64 -15.66
N VAL A 15 -1.43 -8.55 -15.46
CA VAL A 15 -1.72 -9.12 -14.14
C VAL A 15 -0.55 -9.94 -13.63
N GLU A 16 0.07 -10.77 -14.48
CA GLU A 16 1.27 -11.55 -14.12
C GLU A 16 2.44 -10.65 -13.73
N GLN A 17 2.72 -9.62 -14.53
CA GLN A 17 3.75 -8.62 -14.23
C GLN A 17 3.48 -7.97 -12.88
N LEU A 18 2.25 -7.51 -12.65
CA LEU A 18 1.87 -6.89 -11.39
C LEU A 18 2.11 -7.84 -10.22
N LEU A 19 1.54 -9.05 -10.26
CA LEU A 19 1.67 -10.05 -9.20
C LEU A 19 3.13 -10.45 -8.98
N SER A 20 4.00 -10.39 -10.00
CA SER A 20 5.45 -10.63 -9.84
C SER A 20 6.20 -9.51 -9.10
N GLY A 21 5.49 -8.49 -8.61
CA GLY A 21 6.05 -7.34 -7.90
C GLY A 21 6.57 -6.25 -8.83
N GLN A 22 6.32 -6.36 -10.14
CA GLN A 22 6.66 -5.32 -11.10
C GLN A 22 5.61 -4.21 -11.13
N GLY A 23 5.93 -3.13 -11.83
CA GLY A 23 5.06 -1.97 -12.02
C GLY A 23 5.10 -1.50 -13.46
N SER A 24 4.14 -0.66 -13.82
CA SER A 24 4.07 0.01 -15.10
C SER A 24 3.87 1.51 -14.90
N GLU A 25 4.30 2.30 -15.88
CA GLU A 25 4.14 3.75 -15.82
C GLU A 25 2.66 4.13 -15.66
N VAL A 26 2.37 5.11 -14.81
CA VAL A 26 1.03 5.69 -14.68
C VAL A 26 0.90 6.81 -15.70
N SER A 27 0.61 6.44 -16.95
CA SER A 27 0.43 7.40 -18.05
C SER A 27 -0.96 8.05 -18.06
N LEU A 28 -1.94 7.42 -17.43
CA LEU A 28 -3.34 7.86 -17.35
C LEU A 28 -3.94 7.53 -15.98
N CYS A 29 -5.04 8.20 -15.65
CA CYS A 29 -5.86 7.91 -14.48
C CYS A 29 -7.32 7.93 -14.91
N ASP A 30 -8.02 6.82 -14.75
CA ASP A 30 -9.36 6.57 -15.31
C ASP A 30 -10.46 7.29 -14.55
N VAL A 31 -10.31 7.39 -13.23
CA VAL A 31 -11.36 7.88 -12.33
C VAL A 31 -10.79 8.91 -11.35
N GLY A 32 -11.51 10.02 -11.15
CA GLY A 32 -11.25 10.97 -10.07
C GLY A 32 -10.06 11.92 -10.28
N LEU A 33 -9.42 11.90 -11.45
CA LEU A 33 -8.25 12.74 -11.71
C LEU A 33 -8.60 14.23 -11.64
N GLU A 34 -9.79 14.61 -12.10
CA GLU A 34 -10.36 15.96 -12.06
C GLU A 34 -10.60 16.47 -10.64
N LEU A 35 -10.79 15.58 -9.68
CA LEU A 35 -10.94 15.89 -8.26
C LEU A 35 -9.60 15.81 -7.50
N SER A 36 -8.56 15.29 -8.14
CA SER A 36 -7.23 15.13 -7.57
C SER A 36 -6.32 16.32 -7.88
N LYS A 37 -5.34 16.56 -7.02
CA LYS A 37 -4.28 17.55 -7.26
C LYS A 37 -2.95 16.81 -7.42
N PRO A 38 -2.08 17.23 -8.35
CA PRO A 38 -0.73 16.69 -8.44
C PRO A 38 -0.05 16.73 -7.07
N ALA A 39 0.63 15.64 -6.73
CA ALA A 39 1.38 15.55 -5.49
C ALA A 39 2.57 16.49 -5.55
N VAL A 40 2.76 17.26 -4.48
CA VAL A 40 3.88 18.19 -4.29
C VAL A 40 4.30 18.09 -2.84
N LEU A 41 5.44 17.44 -2.60
CA LEU A 41 5.97 17.17 -1.28
C LEU A 41 6.14 18.47 -0.48
N ARG A 42 5.88 18.46 0.83
CA ARG A 42 5.92 19.66 1.70
C ARG A 42 4.92 20.77 1.36
N LYS A 43 4.09 20.63 0.30
CA LYS A 43 3.04 21.58 -0.07
C LYS A 43 1.64 21.01 0.13
N ASN A 44 1.39 19.81 -0.40
CA ASN A 44 0.05 19.20 -0.31
C ASN A 44 0.04 17.70 0.03
N VAL A 45 1.21 17.07 0.04
CA VAL A 45 1.44 15.72 0.56
C VAL A 45 2.60 15.75 1.54
N THR A 46 2.52 14.92 2.57
CA THR A 46 3.56 14.68 3.56
C THR A 46 3.83 13.20 3.61
N TYR A 47 5.07 12.82 3.28
CA TYR A 47 5.53 11.45 3.39
C TYR A 47 6.46 11.30 4.58
N ILE A 48 6.22 10.25 5.36
CA ILE A 48 7.02 9.88 6.52
C ILE A 48 7.65 8.52 6.24
N VAL A 49 8.92 8.35 6.58
CA VAL A 49 9.57 7.03 6.62
C VAL A 49 9.80 6.65 8.07
N CYS A 50 9.69 5.36 8.37
CA CYS A 50 9.93 4.83 9.70
C CYS A 50 10.72 3.52 9.60
N GLY A 51 11.83 3.42 10.33
CA GLY A 51 12.69 2.25 10.33
C GLY A 51 12.44 1.35 11.53
N VAL A 52 12.12 0.08 11.27
CA VAL A 52 12.19 -1.00 12.25
C VAL A 52 13.48 -1.76 11.99
N VAL A 53 14.36 -1.78 12.99
CA VAL A 53 15.68 -2.44 12.91
C VAL A 53 15.85 -3.29 14.15
N PHE A 54 16.28 -4.54 13.97
CA PHE A 54 16.60 -5.46 15.06
C PHE A 54 18.09 -5.77 15.09
N ASN A 55 18.63 -5.98 16.29
CA ASN A 55 19.94 -6.62 16.46
C ASN A 55 19.80 -8.15 16.54
N ASP A 56 20.93 -8.85 16.72
CA ASP A 56 20.96 -10.31 16.81
C ASP A 56 20.21 -10.88 18.02
N GLN A 57 19.93 -10.05 19.05
CA GLN A 57 19.10 -10.40 20.21
C GLN A 57 17.61 -10.09 20.00
N GLU A 58 17.21 -9.74 18.78
CA GLU A 58 15.87 -9.24 18.42
C GLU A 58 15.45 -7.98 19.21
N GLU A 59 16.37 -7.24 19.82
CA GLU A 59 16.06 -5.94 20.42
C GLU A 59 15.88 -4.90 19.31
N VAL A 60 14.96 -3.96 19.49
CA VAL A 60 14.64 -2.95 18.47
C VAL A 60 15.45 -1.68 18.67
N LEU A 61 15.91 -1.08 17.57
CA LEU A 61 16.58 0.22 17.58
C LEU A 61 15.55 1.32 17.92
N MET A 62 15.84 2.06 18.99
CA MET A 62 15.05 3.19 19.45
C MET A 62 15.91 4.45 19.48
N VAL A 63 15.30 5.60 19.21
CA VAL A 63 15.93 6.93 19.32
C VAL A 63 15.22 7.76 20.37
N GLN A 64 15.98 8.59 21.08
CA GLN A 64 15.45 9.49 22.09
C GLN A 64 15.31 10.91 21.53
N GLU A 65 14.08 11.42 21.54
CA GLU A 65 13.68 12.68 20.93
C GLU A 65 14.32 13.91 21.59
N ALA A 66 14.86 14.81 20.76
CA ALA A 66 15.40 16.11 21.17
C ALA A 66 14.39 17.26 21.05
N LYS A 67 13.26 17.05 20.36
CA LYS A 67 12.20 18.06 20.14
C LYS A 67 11.46 18.37 21.43
N GLN A 68 11.12 19.64 21.66
CA GLN A 68 10.51 20.10 22.93
C GLN A 68 9.21 19.38 23.28
N ASP A 69 8.30 19.19 22.31
CA ASP A 69 6.97 18.60 22.55
C ASP A 69 7.01 17.13 22.99
N CYS A 70 8.07 16.41 22.66
CA CYS A 70 8.27 15.00 22.98
C CYS A 70 9.65 14.75 23.62
N TYR A 71 10.20 15.76 24.29
CA TYR A 71 11.58 15.74 24.77
C TYR A 71 11.85 14.54 25.69
N LYS A 72 12.95 13.83 25.43
CA LYS A 72 13.37 12.60 26.15
C LYS A 72 12.44 11.39 25.99
N GLN A 73 11.36 11.49 25.23
CA GLN A 73 10.55 10.34 24.87
C GLN A 73 11.26 9.51 23.78
N TRP A 74 10.91 8.23 23.67
CA TRP A 74 11.53 7.30 22.74
C TRP A 74 10.61 6.91 21.60
N TYR A 75 11.19 6.75 20.42
CA TYR A 75 10.46 6.36 19.22
C TYR A 75 11.34 5.50 18.29
N LEU A 76 10.74 4.95 17.23
CA LEU A 76 11.52 4.38 16.13
C LEU A 76 12.18 5.51 15.33
N PRO A 77 13.35 5.28 14.71
CA PRO A 77 13.92 6.23 13.75
C PRO A 77 12.89 6.58 12.68
N ALA A 78 12.52 7.86 12.58
CA ALA A 78 11.43 8.27 11.70
C ALA A 78 11.41 9.77 11.42
N GLY A 79 11.26 10.13 10.16
CA GLY A 79 11.13 11.53 9.77
C GLY A 79 10.52 11.73 8.40
N ARG A 80 10.52 12.99 7.98
CA ARG A 80 9.84 13.43 6.75
C ARG A 80 10.76 13.18 5.57
N VAL A 81 10.19 12.68 4.48
CA VAL A 81 10.88 12.64 3.19
C VAL A 81 11.19 14.07 2.74
N GLU A 82 12.42 14.30 2.30
CA GLU A 82 12.89 15.55 1.74
C GLU A 82 12.67 15.64 0.23
N VAL A 83 12.78 16.85 -0.31
CA VAL A 83 12.62 17.06 -1.75
C VAL A 83 13.83 16.50 -2.49
N GLY A 84 13.60 15.63 -3.48
CA GLY A 84 14.63 15.09 -4.36
C GLY A 84 15.20 13.74 -3.92
N GLU A 85 14.81 13.23 -2.76
CA GLU A 85 15.20 11.89 -2.29
C GLU A 85 14.10 10.85 -2.54
N SER A 86 14.53 9.60 -2.72
CA SER A 86 13.68 8.41 -2.68
C SER A 86 13.27 8.08 -1.24
N LEU A 87 12.25 7.22 -1.08
CA LEU A 87 11.82 6.77 0.24
C LEU A 87 12.94 5.99 0.96
N GLU A 88 13.73 5.24 0.21
CA GLU A 88 14.87 4.48 0.74
C GLU A 88 16.03 5.38 1.16
N GLU A 89 16.31 6.45 0.42
CA GLU A 89 17.31 7.45 0.84
C GLU A 89 16.86 8.19 2.09
N ALA A 90 15.59 8.60 2.15
CA ALA A 90 15.01 9.20 3.34
C ALA A 90 15.20 8.28 4.55
N LEU A 91 14.87 6.99 4.43
CA LEU A 91 15.05 6.02 5.51
C LEU A 91 16.51 5.94 5.98
N ARG A 92 17.46 5.86 5.04
CA ARG A 92 18.89 5.79 5.36
C ARG A 92 19.37 7.05 6.07
N ARG A 93 18.94 8.22 5.60
CA ARG A 93 19.27 9.53 6.19
C ARG A 93 18.75 9.62 7.62
N GLU A 94 17.46 9.35 7.84
CA GLU A 94 16.83 9.42 9.16
C GLU A 94 17.51 8.47 10.17
N VAL A 95 17.79 7.21 9.77
CA VAL A 95 18.52 6.27 10.64
C VAL A 95 19.94 6.75 10.94
N LYS A 96 20.62 7.38 9.98
CA LYS A 96 21.97 7.91 10.18
C LYS A 96 21.98 9.11 11.12
N GLU A 97 21.10 10.07 10.89
CA GLU A 97 20.98 11.32 11.65
C GLU A 97 20.55 11.05 13.10
N GLU A 98 19.51 10.23 13.29
CA GLU A 98 18.92 10.00 14.60
C GLU A 98 19.62 8.89 15.41
N ALA A 99 20.24 7.90 14.76
CA ALA A 99 20.83 6.75 15.44
C ALA A 99 22.32 6.50 15.18
N GLY A 100 22.94 7.21 14.23
CA GLY A 100 24.38 7.11 13.91
C GLY A 100 24.75 5.94 12.98
N PHE A 101 23.78 5.12 12.58
CA PHE A 101 24.01 3.90 11.80
C PHE A 101 23.79 4.10 10.30
N ASP A 102 24.58 3.40 9.50
CA ASP A 102 24.27 3.19 8.08
C ASP A 102 23.38 1.95 7.96
N CYS A 103 22.35 2.01 7.11
CA CYS A 103 21.40 0.91 6.95
C CYS A 103 21.03 0.63 5.49
N GLN A 104 20.40 -0.52 5.27
CA GLN A 104 19.73 -0.85 4.01
C GLN A 104 18.32 -1.38 4.29
N PRO A 105 17.30 -0.92 3.56
CA PRO A 105 15.96 -1.49 3.67
C PRO A 105 15.97 -2.95 3.20
N ILE A 106 15.23 -3.79 3.92
CA ILE A 106 14.96 -5.19 3.57
C ILE A 106 13.65 -5.28 2.81
N THR A 107 12.58 -4.70 3.37
CA THR A 107 11.24 -4.66 2.77
C THR A 107 10.42 -3.55 3.44
N LEU A 108 9.34 -3.11 2.79
CA LEU A 108 8.24 -2.44 3.47
C LEU A 108 7.48 -3.45 4.35
N LEU A 109 7.05 -3.03 5.54
CA LEU A 109 6.26 -3.80 6.52
C LEU A 109 4.80 -3.36 6.60
N LEU A 110 4.56 -2.05 6.48
CA LEU A 110 3.23 -1.46 6.46
C LEU A 110 3.25 -0.09 5.75
N ILE A 111 2.19 0.25 5.00
CA ILE A 111 1.83 1.65 4.71
C ILE A 111 0.71 2.07 5.66
N GLN A 112 0.87 3.21 6.31
CA GLN A 112 -0.22 3.88 7.01
C GLN A 112 -0.56 5.18 6.30
N GLU A 113 -1.85 5.48 6.17
CA GLU A 113 -2.29 6.69 5.47
C GLU A 113 -3.45 7.37 6.18
N GLN A 114 -3.49 8.69 6.07
CA GLN A 114 -4.63 9.52 6.43
C GLN A 114 -4.99 10.34 5.19
N GLY A 115 -5.50 9.62 4.20
CA GLY A 115 -5.75 10.09 2.86
C GLY A 115 -4.46 10.36 2.09
N PRO A 116 -4.57 10.91 0.87
CA PRO A 116 -3.42 11.19 0.03
C PRO A 116 -2.46 12.24 0.59
N GLN A 117 -2.86 12.97 1.64
CA GLN A 117 -2.09 14.10 2.18
C GLN A 117 -1.04 13.68 3.19
N TRP A 118 -1.19 12.52 3.83
CA TRP A 118 -0.25 12.02 4.82
C TRP A 118 -0.10 10.51 4.67
N ILE A 119 1.11 10.05 4.36
CA ILE A 119 1.42 8.63 4.18
C ILE A 119 2.73 8.32 4.91
N ARG A 120 2.71 7.27 5.74
CA ARG A 120 3.88 6.73 6.43
C ARG A 120 4.27 5.37 5.86
N PHE A 121 5.50 5.27 5.39
CA PHE A 121 6.13 4.07 4.85
C PHE A 121 7.00 3.44 5.93
N VAL A 122 6.61 2.26 6.40
CA VAL A 122 7.32 1.55 7.47
C VAL A 122 8.20 0.49 6.85
N PHE A 123 9.51 0.56 7.08
CA PHE A 123 10.49 -0.36 6.54
C PHE A 123 11.04 -1.27 7.63
N LEU A 124 11.28 -2.53 7.28
CA LEU A 124 12.28 -3.36 7.95
C LEU A 124 13.63 -3.02 7.34
N ALA A 125 14.64 -2.75 8.17
CA ALA A 125 15.98 -2.46 7.69
C ALA A 125 17.04 -3.22 8.50
N ARG A 126 18.23 -3.35 7.92
CA ARG A 126 19.42 -3.89 8.57
C ARG A 126 20.53 -2.86 8.64
N ILE A 127 21.29 -2.90 9.73
CA ILE A 127 22.52 -2.12 9.89
C ILE A 127 23.59 -2.66 8.93
N THR A 128 24.31 -1.76 8.27
CA THR A 128 25.43 -2.10 7.37
C THR A 128 26.74 -1.39 7.75
N GLY A 129 26.70 -0.49 8.72
CA GLY A 129 27.86 0.28 9.16
C GLY A 129 27.50 1.34 10.20
N GLY A 130 28.47 2.19 10.53
CA GLY A 130 28.33 3.24 11.53
C GLY A 130 28.40 2.73 12.97
N SER A 131 27.99 3.59 13.89
CA SER A 131 28.02 3.29 15.33
C SER A 131 26.89 4.03 16.02
N MET A 132 26.36 3.43 17.09
CA MET A 132 25.26 4.00 17.86
C MET A 132 25.56 5.43 18.33
N LYS A 133 24.62 6.34 18.07
CA LYS A 133 24.64 7.71 18.59
C LYS A 133 24.43 7.70 20.10
N THR A 134 25.35 8.29 20.84
CA THR A 134 25.29 8.40 22.31
C THR A 134 25.01 9.84 22.72
N LEU A 135 24.75 10.07 24.02
CA LEU A 135 24.50 11.42 24.56
C LEU A 135 25.61 12.44 24.29
N THR A 136 26.85 12.01 24.04
CA THR A 136 27.94 12.93 23.70
C THR A 136 27.82 13.53 22.29
N ALA A 137 27.06 12.87 21.41
CA ALA A 137 26.75 13.30 20.06
C ALA A 137 25.30 13.81 19.94
N ALA A 138 24.67 14.18 21.06
CA ALA A 138 23.32 14.73 21.08
C ALA A 138 23.24 16.04 20.28
N ASP A 139 22.18 16.18 19.47
CA ASP A 139 21.91 17.36 18.65
C ASP A 139 20.40 17.57 18.52
N GLN A 140 19.98 18.34 17.51
CA GLN A 140 18.55 18.64 17.27
C GLN A 140 17.77 17.47 16.66
N GLU A 141 18.45 16.50 16.06
CA GLU A 141 17.81 15.32 15.47
C GLU A 141 17.42 14.33 16.57
N SER A 142 18.36 14.04 17.48
CA SER A 142 18.11 13.13 18.61
C SER A 142 19.16 13.29 19.72
N LEU A 143 18.79 12.88 20.93
CA LEU A 143 19.70 12.87 22.08
C LEU A 143 20.64 11.66 22.06
N GLN A 144 20.12 10.49 21.69
CA GLN A 144 20.85 9.22 21.64
C GLN A 144 20.00 8.15 20.95
N ALA A 145 20.60 7.00 20.69
CA ALA A 145 19.92 5.76 20.32
C ALA A 145 20.25 4.64 21.31
N SER A 146 19.38 3.63 21.37
CA SER A 146 19.57 2.43 22.19
C SER A 146 18.85 1.24 21.56
N TRP A 147 19.34 0.04 21.83
CA TRP A 147 18.57 -1.18 21.65
C TRP A 147 17.56 -1.31 22.80
N TRP A 148 16.35 -1.77 22.49
CA TRP A 148 15.28 -1.99 23.46
C TRP A 148 14.71 -3.40 23.32
N ASP A 149 14.71 -4.14 24.43
CA ASP A 149 14.18 -5.51 24.54
C ASP A 149 12.64 -5.59 24.47
N ARG A 150 11.96 -4.44 24.54
CA ARG A 150 10.50 -4.27 24.65
C ARG A 150 9.91 -4.70 26.00
N GLN A 151 10.75 -5.05 26.97
CA GLN A 151 10.35 -5.41 28.34
C GLN A 151 10.64 -4.28 29.32
N ALA A 152 11.79 -3.63 29.18
CA ALA A 152 12.16 -2.50 30.01
C ALA A 152 11.17 -1.35 29.82
N SER A 153 10.79 -0.69 30.92
CA SER A 153 9.92 0.49 30.86
C SER A 153 10.65 1.63 30.16
N LEU A 154 10.10 2.08 29.02
CA LEU A 154 10.63 3.17 28.22
C LEU A 154 9.54 4.22 28.00
N PRO A 155 9.79 5.52 28.24
CA PRO A 155 8.79 6.56 28.02
C PRO A 155 8.61 6.79 26.52
N LEU A 156 7.67 6.08 25.89
CA LEU A 156 7.44 6.16 24.45
C LEU A 156 6.74 7.47 24.07
N ARG A 157 7.16 8.06 22.93
CA ARG A 157 6.49 9.22 22.33
C ARG A 157 5.07 8.90 21.89
N GLY A 158 4.89 7.72 21.32
CA GLY A 158 3.60 7.18 20.90
C GLY A 158 3.60 5.66 21.00
N ARG A 159 2.45 5.05 21.30
CA ARG A 159 2.30 3.59 21.40
C ARG A 159 1.96 2.93 20.06
N ASP A 160 1.75 3.72 19.02
CA ASP A 160 1.46 3.26 17.66
C ASP A 160 2.61 2.41 17.07
N ILE A 161 3.85 2.69 17.47
CA ILE A 161 5.04 1.92 17.07
C ILE A 161 5.03 0.47 17.55
N LEU A 162 4.29 0.13 18.60
CA LEU A 162 4.25 -1.24 19.12
C LEU A 162 3.72 -2.20 18.06
N ARG A 163 2.70 -1.77 17.29
CA ARG A 163 2.18 -2.56 16.17
C ARG A 163 3.19 -2.65 15.03
N LEU A 164 3.95 -1.57 14.76
CA LEU A 164 4.98 -1.57 13.72
C LEU A 164 6.11 -2.55 14.04
N ILE A 165 6.54 -2.57 15.30
CA ILE A 165 7.55 -3.50 15.83
C ILE A 165 7.05 -4.94 15.72
N GLU A 166 5.78 -5.19 16.07
CA GLU A 166 5.18 -6.52 15.94
C GLU A 166 5.15 -7.01 14.48
N HIS A 167 4.78 -6.14 13.53
CA HIS A 167 4.89 -6.46 12.10
C HIS A 167 6.33 -6.79 11.71
N GLY A 168 7.31 -6.01 12.20
CA GLY A 168 8.73 -6.28 11.97
C GLY A 168 9.17 -7.63 12.51
N LEU A 169 8.81 -7.97 13.75
CA LEU A 169 9.15 -9.26 14.37
C LEU A 169 8.53 -10.43 13.63
N ARG A 170 7.24 -10.32 13.31
CA ARG A 170 6.53 -11.34 12.55
C ARG A 170 7.22 -11.59 11.22
N TYR A 171 7.60 -10.53 10.49
CA TYR A 171 8.25 -10.66 9.19
C TYR A 171 9.66 -11.23 9.34
N HIS A 172 10.43 -10.73 10.31
CA HIS A 172 11.79 -11.19 10.59
C HIS A 172 11.85 -12.69 10.88
N ARG A 173 10.88 -13.21 11.63
CA ARG A 173 10.80 -14.63 12.01
C ARG A 173 10.16 -15.50 10.92
N ASN A 174 9.12 -15.01 10.27
CA ASN A 174 8.39 -15.74 9.23
C ASN A 174 7.76 -14.77 8.22
N PRO A 175 8.48 -14.42 7.13
CA PRO A 175 7.96 -13.55 6.07
C PRO A 175 6.63 -14.08 5.51
N TRP A 176 5.59 -13.26 5.54
CA TRP A 176 4.26 -13.63 5.02
C TRP A 176 3.90 -12.97 3.68
N HIS A 177 4.74 -12.05 3.21
CA HIS A 177 4.64 -11.44 1.88
C HIS A 177 6.05 -11.38 1.26
N PRO A 178 6.16 -11.35 -0.08
CA PRO A 178 7.46 -11.26 -0.74
C PRO A 178 8.17 -9.94 -0.36
N VAL A 179 9.48 -9.89 -0.58
CA VAL A 179 10.22 -8.64 -0.39
C VAL A 179 9.66 -7.57 -1.33
N THR A 180 9.19 -6.47 -0.75
CA THR A 180 8.58 -5.36 -1.49
C THR A 180 9.30 -4.08 -1.12
N LEU A 181 10.02 -3.49 -2.08
CA LEU A 181 10.61 -2.15 -1.99
C LEU A 181 9.95 -1.22 -3.01
N PRO A 182 9.99 0.10 -2.81
CA PRO A 182 9.53 1.06 -3.81
C PRO A 182 10.17 0.81 -5.17
N LEU A 183 9.35 0.73 -6.20
CA LEU A 183 9.80 0.70 -7.60
C LEU A 183 10.10 2.14 -8.02
N ASP A 184 11.28 2.35 -8.59
CA ASP A 184 11.72 3.65 -9.08
C ASP A 184 10.98 4.04 -10.37
N MET A 185 9.73 4.46 -10.21
CA MET A 185 8.81 4.82 -11.27
C MET A 185 8.05 6.08 -10.89
N SER A 186 8.02 7.03 -11.84
CA SER A 186 7.39 8.33 -11.63
C SER A 186 5.87 8.22 -11.55
N CYS A 187 5.29 8.93 -10.58
CA CYS A 187 3.86 9.16 -10.48
C CYS A 187 3.62 10.64 -10.19
N ARG A 188 2.64 11.25 -10.86
CA ARG A 188 2.33 12.68 -10.69
C ARG A 188 1.29 12.92 -9.58
N HIS A 189 0.43 11.95 -9.33
CA HIS A 189 -0.63 11.99 -8.33
C HIS A 189 -0.47 10.82 -7.36
N VAL A 190 -1.14 10.89 -6.21
CA VAL A 190 -1.39 9.72 -5.38
C VAL A 190 -2.54 8.94 -6.03
N VAL A 191 -2.26 7.73 -6.50
CA VAL A 191 -3.22 6.90 -7.23
C VAL A 191 -3.21 5.46 -6.71
N GLN A 192 -4.32 4.79 -6.93
CA GLN A 192 -4.47 3.35 -6.73
C GLN A 192 -4.64 2.69 -8.10
N ARG A 193 -3.77 1.73 -8.44
CA ARG A 193 -3.99 0.81 -9.56
C ARG A 193 -4.64 -0.45 -9.01
N ILE A 194 -5.77 -0.83 -9.60
CA ILE A 194 -6.72 -1.75 -9.00
C ILE A 194 -6.78 -3.03 -9.83
N LEU A 195 -6.28 -4.12 -9.27
CA LEU A 195 -6.60 -5.47 -9.74
C LEU A 195 -7.89 -5.89 -9.03
N LEU A 196 -9.04 -5.48 -9.57
CA LEU A 196 -10.34 -5.85 -9.02
C LEU A 196 -10.74 -7.24 -9.51
N VAL A 197 -10.92 -8.17 -8.57
CA VAL A 197 -11.34 -9.54 -8.84
C VAL A 197 -12.73 -9.84 -8.32
N PHE A 198 -13.44 -10.70 -9.02
CA PHE A 198 -14.64 -11.38 -8.54
C PHE A 198 -14.42 -12.88 -8.64
N VAL A 199 -14.74 -13.63 -7.58
CA VAL A 199 -14.60 -15.09 -7.54
C VAL A 199 -16.00 -15.72 -7.47
N GLY A 200 -16.33 -16.49 -8.49
CA GLY A 200 -17.59 -17.22 -8.58
C GLY A 200 -17.61 -18.44 -7.66
N ALA A 201 -18.81 -18.92 -7.34
CA ALA A 201 -19.02 -20.12 -6.53
C ALA A 201 -18.35 -21.39 -7.10
N ASP A 202 -18.14 -21.44 -8.41
CA ASP A 202 -17.46 -22.51 -9.15
C ASP A 202 -15.92 -22.32 -9.25
N LYS A 203 -15.37 -21.35 -8.51
CA LYS A 203 -13.96 -20.95 -8.53
C LYS A 203 -13.49 -20.40 -9.87
N GLN A 204 -14.39 -19.97 -10.75
CA GLN A 204 -14.01 -19.08 -11.83
C GLN A 204 -13.68 -17.70 -11.27
N ILE A 205 -12.77 -17.00 -11.94
CA ILE A 205 -12.29 -15.70 -11.50
C ILE A 205 -12.29 -14.70 -12.66
N TRP A 206 -12.79 -13.51 -12.37
CA TRP A 206 -12.89 -12.41 -13.32
C TRP A 206 -12.09 -11.22 -12.83
N VAL A 207 -11.51 -10.49 -13.77
CA VAL A 207 -10.82 -9.22 -13.54
C VAL A 207 -11.60 -8.09 -14.22
N LEU A 208 -11.83 -6.98 -13.52
CA LEU A 208 -12.41 -5.79 -14.14
C LEU A 208 -11.34 -5.04 -14.94
N VAL A 209 -11.65 -4.71 -16.19
CA VAL A 209 -10.72 -4.12 -17.15
C VAL A 209 -11.32 -2.85 -17.77
N VAL A 210 -10.51 -1.81 -17.95
CA VAL A 210 -10.82 -0.63 -18.75
C VAL A 210 -10.45 -0.90 -20.20
N ARG A 211 -11.35 -0.66 -21.17
CA ARG A 211 -11.14 -1.02 -22.58
C ARG A 211 -10.25 -0.07 -23.38
N ALA A 212 -10.37 1.24 -23.12
CA ALA A 212 -9.82 2.29 -23.98
C ALA A 212 -8.81 3.15 -23.20
N PRO A 213 -7.70 3.60 -23.83
CA PRO A 213 -7.36 3.47 -25.26
C PRO A 213 -6.83 2.08 -25.67
N ALA A 214 -6.38 1.27 -24.72
CA ALA A 214 -6.10 -0.16 -24.85
C ALA A 214 -6.48 -0.87 -23.55
N PRO A 215 -6.76 -2.18 -23.54
CA PRO A 215 -7.17 -2.87 -22.32
C PRO A 215 -6.12 -2.84 -21.19
N HIS A 216 -6.51 -2.33 -20.03
CA HIS A 216 -5.63 -2.19 -18.87
C HIS A 216 -6.41 -2.27 -17.55
N LEU A 217 -5.66 -2.42 -16.45
CA LEU A 217 -6.21 -2.43 -15.10
C LEU A 217 -6.62 -1.00 -14.67
N PRO A 218 -7.82 -0.80 -14.10
CA PRO A 218 -8.29 0.51 -13.67
C PRO A 218 -7.31 1.23 -12.75
N THR A 219 -7.14 2.53 -12.97
CA THR A 219 -6.37 3.42 -12.08
C THR A 219 -7.26 4.56 -11.62
N ALA A 220 -7.30 4.81 -10.31
CA ALA A 220 -8.11 5.87 -9.72
C ALA A 220 -7.28 6.78 -8.82
N ALA A 221 -7.58 8.08 -8.86
CA ALA A 221 -6.88 9.05 -8.04
C ALA A 221 -7.42 9.04 -6.62
N ALA A 222 -6.52 9.11 -5.63
CA ALA A 222 -6.91 9.22 -4.24
C ALA A 222 -7.50 10.62 -3.95
N LEU A 223 -8.63 10.64 -3.23
CA LEU A 223 -9.32 11.87 -2.84
C LEU A 223 -9.01 12.24 -1.40
N ARG A 224 -8.93 13.54 -1.11
CA ARG A 224 -8.56 14.06 0.22
C ARG A 224 -9.57 13.76 1.33
N THR A 225 -10.78 13.38 0.96
CA THR A 225 -11.89 13.12 1.88
C THR A 225 -11.99 11.66 2.30
N HIS A 226 -11.14 10.78 1.76
CA HIS A 226 -11.21 9.35 1.97
C HIS A 226 -9.82 8.72 2.12
N ALA A 227 -9.79 7.49 2.63
CA ALA A 227 -8.64 6.60 2.56
C ALA A 227 -8.15 6.45 1.11
N VAL A 228 -6.85 6.27 0.91
CA VAL A 228 -6.29 6.06 -0.44
C VAL A 228 -6.93 4.85 -1.13
N THR A 229 -7.18 3.76 -0.38
CA THR A 229 -7.79 2.52 -0.90
C THR A 229 -9.27 2.67 -1.26
N TRP A 230 -9.91 3.76 -0.83
CA TRP A 230 -11.29 4.05 -1.20
C TRP A 230 -11.44 4.36 -2.70
N ALA A 231 -10.36 4.71 -3.40
CA ALA A 231 -10.38 4.93 -4.84
C ALA A 231 -10.91 3.69 -5.61
N SER A 232 -10.75 2.49 -5.07
CA SER A 232 -11.40 1.27 -5.59
C SER A 232 -12.94 1.34 -5.60
N ASN A 233 -13.57 1.97 -4.60
CA ASN A 233 -15.02 2.16 -4.57
C ASN A 233 -15.49 3.07 -5.69
N MET A 234 -14.71 4.11 -6.04
CA MET A 234 -15.03 5.00 -7.16
C MET A 234 -15.07 4.24 -8.49
N VAL A 235 -14.12 3.32 -8.71
CA VAL A 235 -14.11 2.46 -9.91
C VAL A 235 -15.35 1.57 -9.95
N VAL A 236 -15.73 0.95 -8.84
CA VAL A 236 -16.92 0.09 -8.76
C VAL A 236 -18.19 0.91 -8.98
N GLN A 237 -18.34 2.07 -8.33
CA GLN A 237 -19.47 2.98 -8.53
C GLN A 237 -19.60 3.45 -9.98
N GLU A 238 -18.49 3.74 -10.66
CA GLU A 238 -18.53 4.14 -12.05
C GLU A 238 -18.84 2.96 -13.00
N ALA A 239 -18.36 1.75 -12.69
CA ALA A 239 -18.52 0.58 -13.53
C ALA A 239 -19.90 -0.10 -13.40
N LEU A 240 -20.42 -0.23 -12.18
CA LEU A 240 -21.66 -0.93 -11.83
C LEU A 240 -22.49 -0.19 -10.76
N PRO A 241 -22.97 1.04 -11.05
CA PRO A 241 -23.67 1.87 -10.06
C PRO A 241 -24.92 1.22 -9.47
N SER A 242 -25.65 0.40 -10.21
CA SER A 242 -26.90 -0.22 -9.74
C SER A 242 -26.68 -1.31 -8.70
N SER A 243 -25.55 -2.02 -8.77
CA SER A 243 -25.22 -3.14 -7.87
C SER A 243 -24.11 -2.82 -6.87
N TYR A 244 -23.61 -1.58 -6.85
CA TYR A 244 -22.56 -1.13 -5.94
C TYR A 244 -22.90 -1.38 -4.47
N TYR A 245 -24.14 -1.10 -4.06
CA TYR A 245 -24.58 -1.27 -2.67
C TYR A 245 -24.86 -2.74 -2.28
N ASP A 246 -24.85 -3.66 -3.24
CA ASP A 246 -25.02 -5.10 -3.00
C ASP A 246 -23.68 -5.81 -2.79
N HIS A 247 -22.56 -5.08 -2.82
CA HIS A 247 -21.21 -5.65 -2.78
C HIS A 247 -20.27 -4.85 -1.87
N ASP A 248 -19.41 -5.57 -1.17
CA ASP A 248 -18.26 -5.02 -0.49
C ASP A 248 -17.06 -4.91 -1.44
N VAL A 249 -16.39 -3.75 -1.41
CA VAL A 249 -15.14 -3.50 -2.14
C VAL A 249 -13.96 -3.64 -1.18
N ASN A 250 -13.39 -4.85 -1.12
CA ASN A 250 -12.40 -5.23 -0.12
C ASN A 250 -10.98 -5.16 -0.69
N THR A 251 -10.20 -4.15 -0.28
CA THR A 251 -8.76 -4.14 -0.59
C THR A 251 -8.04 -5.18 0.27
N LEU A 252 -7.54 -6.24 -0.37
CA LEU A 252 -6.87 -7.36 0.32
C LEU A 252 -5.44 -7.05 0.72
N GLY A 253 -4.78 -6.17 -0.04
CA GLY A 253 -3.43 -5.71 0.23
C GLY A 253 -2.76 -5.09 -0.99
N LEU A 254 -1.51 -4.69 -0.83
CA LEU A 254 -0.65 -4.20 -1.90
C LEU A 254 0.19 -5.32 -2.48
N ILE A 255 0.35 -5.24 -3.78
CA ILE A 255 1.24 -6.08 -4.57
C ILE A 255 2.61 -5.38 -4.71
N SER A 256 2.60 -4.08 -5.02
CA SER A 256 3.81 -3.26 -5.16
C SER A 256 3.52 -1.77 -4.93
N LEU A 257 4.58 -0.99 -4.75
CA LEU A 257 4.55 0.46 -4.56
C LEU A 257 5.46 1.12 -5.60
N GLN A 258 5.01 2.19 -6.24
CA GLN A 258 5.83 3.01 -7.15
C GLN A 258 6.05 4.42 -6.57
N HIS A 259 7.30 4.88 -6.55
CA HIS A 259 7.69 6.24 -6.19
C HIS A 259 9.09 6.55 -6.72
N ASN A 260 9.30 7.76 -7.24
CA ASN A 260 10.63 8.25 -7.65
C ASN A 260 11.07 9.48 -6.84
N GLY A 261 10.20 10.49 -6.66
CA GLY A 261 10.47 11.66 -5.80
C GLY A 261 11.60 12.60 -6.23
N ARG A 262 12.27 12.36 -7.38
CA ARG A 262 13.47 13.12 -7.79
C ARG A 262 13.15 14.51 -8.34
N GLN A 263 12.00 14.69 -8.97
CA GLN A 263 11.58 15.97 -9.55
C GLN A 263 10.39 16.55 -8.80
N HIS A 264 10.68 17.53 -7.94
CA HIS A 264 9.70 18.18 -7.10
C HIS A 264 8.45 18.64 -7.86
N GLY A 265 7.28 18.24 -7.37
CA GLY A 265 5.96 18.54 -7.93
C GLY A 265 5.65 17.88 -9.28
N LYS A 266 6.54 17.01 -9.78
CA LYS A 266 6.34 16.23 -11.01
C LYS A 266 6.28 14.73 -10.74
N THR A 267 7.14 14.24 -9.86
CA THR A 267 7.32 12.80 -9.56
C THR A 267 7.09 12.48 -8.08
N ASP A 268 6.50 13.41 -7.33
CA ASP A 268 6.23 13.29 -5.89
C ASP A 268 4.98 12.44 -5.58
N GLY A 269 4.30 11.91 -6.59
CA GLY A 269 3.15 11.02 -6.39
C GLY A 269 3.57 9.60 -6.04
N VAL A 270 2.58 8.79 -5.67
CA VAL A 270 2.74 7.34 -5.46
C VAL A 270 1.66 6.58 -6.19
N CYS A 271 2.00 5.40 -6.70
CA CYS A 271 1.00 4.44 -7.18
C CYS A 271 1.01 3.22 -6.27
N LEU A 272 -0.14 2.97 -5.64
CA LEU A 272 -0.39 1.77 -4.86
C LEU A 272 -1.02 0.72 -5.77
N ASN A 273 -0.29 -0.34 -6.08
CA ASN A 273 -0.80 -1.46 -6.85
C ASN A 273 -1.49 -2.43 -5.88
N THR A 274 -2.82 -2.55 -5.94
CA THR A 274 -3.60 -3.31 -4.94
C THR A 274 -4.39 -4.45 -5.57
N LEU A 275 -4.47 -5.58 -4.86
CA LEU A 275 -5.48 -6.60 -5.10
C LEU A 275 -6.75 -6.22 -4.33
N VAL A 276 -7.88 -6.18 -5.04
CA VAL A 276 -9.19 -5.81 -4.48
C VAL A 276 -10.18 -6.90 -4.85
N ALA A 277 -10.94 -7.41 -3.87
CA ALA A 277 -12.01 -8.36 -4.11
C ALA A 277 -13.36 -7.65 -4.04
N LEU A 278 -14.19 -7.85 -5.07
CA LEU A 278 -15.61 -7.52 -5.02
C LEU A 278 -16.36 -8.73 -4.45
N VAL A 279 -16.94 -8.59 -3.27
CA VAL A 279 -17.61 -9.67 -2.55
C VAL A 279 -19.10 -9.32 -2.41
N PRO A 280 -20.03 -10.20 -2.80
CA PRO A 280 -21.45 -9.95 -2.53
C PRO A 280 -21.69 -9.74 -1.04
N ASP A 281 -22.43 -8.69 -0.66
CA ASP A 281 -22.84 -8.48 0.72
C ASP A 281 -23.76 -9.65 1.13
N ARG A 282 -23.27 -10.51 2.03
CA ARG A 282 -23.98 -11.71 2.49
C ARG A 282 -25.15 -11.37 3.42
N ALA A 283 -25.35 -10.10 3.76
CA ALA A 283 -26.52 -9.62 4.47
C ALA A 283 -27.51 -8.93 3.53
N GLN A 284 -27.89 -9.57 2.42
CA GLN A 284 -29.09 -9.16 1.70
C GLN A 284 -30.29 -9.34 2.63
N ARG A 285 -30.82 -8.22 3.12
CA ARG A 285 -32.02 -8.18 3.94
C ARG A 285 -33.22 -8.03 3.02
N ASP A 286 -34.28 -8.80 3.27
CA ASP A 286 -35.55 -8.57 2.57
C ASP A 286 -36.19 -7.23 3.01
N GLU A 287 -37.34 -6.90 2.42
CA GLU A 287 -38.12 -5.71 2.76
C GLU A 287 -38.49 -5.63 4.25
N ASP A 288 -38.47 -6.77 4.96
CA ASP A 288 -38.75 -6.92 6.38
C ASP A 288 -37.48 -6.90 7.27
N GLY A 289 -36.29 -6.76 6.67
CA GLY A 289 -35.02 -6.68 7.38
C GLY A 289 -34.43 -8.05 7.77
N LEU A 290 -35.00 -9.16 7.30
CA LEU A 290 -34.54 -10.52 7.57
C LEU A 290 -33.42 -10.91 6.60
N GLN A 291 -32.39 -11.58 7.12
CA GLN A 291 -31.27 -12.06 6.32
C GLN A 291 -31.73 -13.18 5.38
N VAL A 292 -31.62 -12.95 4.07
CA VAL A 292 -31.97 -13.93 3.03
C VAL A 292 -30.71 -14.59 2.49
N GLU A 293 -30.64 -15.92 2.54
CA GLU A 293 -29.60 -16.69 1.87
C GLU A 293 -29.94 -16.87 0.38
N TRP A 294 -29.30 -16.08 -0.48
CA TRP A 294 -29.31 -16.31 -1.92
C TRP A 294 -28.21 -17.31 -2.31
N PRO A 295 -28.42 -18.12 -3.37
CA PRO A 295 -27.38 -19.00 -3.89
C PRO A 295 -26.15 -18.18 -4.29
N ALA A 296 -24.96 -18.68 -3.93
CA ALA A 296 -23.70 -18.00 -4.22
C ALA A 296 -23.56 -17.70 -5.72
N ALA A 297 -23.28 -16.44 -6.05
CA ALA A 297 -23.17 -15.99 -7.42
C ALA A 297 -22.06 -16.74 -8.16
N VAL A 298 -22.38 -17.22 -9.36
CA VAL A 298 -21.42 -17.90 -10.23
C VAL A 298 -20.68 -16.89 -11.11
N THR A 299 -21.36 -15.83 -11.55
CA THR A 299 -20.80 -14.79 -12.44
C THR A 299 -20.78 -13.43 -11.74
N PRO A 300 -19.88 -12.51 -12.14
CA PRO A 300 -19.84 -11.16 -11.58
C PRO A 300 -21.10 -10.35 -11.92
N PRO A 301 -21.39 -9.28 -11.15
CA PRO A 301 -22.49 -8.36 -11.48
C PRO A 301 -22.29 -7.70 -12.85
N PRO A 302 -23.38 -7.37 -13.57
CA PRO A 302 -23.29 -6.72 -14.87
C PRO A 302 -22.61 -5.36 -14.75
N VAL A 303 -21.75 -5.06 -15.73
CA VAL A 303 -21.15 -3.72 -15.88
C VAL A 303 -22.09 -2.86 -16.70
N GLU A 304 -22.42 -1.69 -16.20
CA GLU A 304 -23.35 -0.74 -16.83
C GLU A 304 -22.60 0.32 -17.66
N ASN A 305 -21.38 0.66 -17.26
CA ASN A 305 -20.54 1.58 -18.00
C ASN A 305 -19.69 0.85 -19.05
N THR A 306 -19.98 1.12 -20.32
CA THR A 306 -19.35 0.47 -21.49
C THR A 306 -17.82 0.60 -21.57
N ARG A 307 -17.20 1.52 -20.80
CA ARG A 307 -15.74 1.65 -20.68
C ARG A 307 -15.12 0.43 -20.01
N TYR A 308 -15.86 -0.26 -19.16
CA TYR A 308 -15.39 -1.39 -18.39
C TYR A 308 -15.87 -2.73 -18.97
N VAL A 309 -15.22 -3.82 -18.56
CA VAL A 309 -15.61 -5.19 -18.88
C VAL A 309 -15.06 -6.15 -17.86
N TRP A 310 -15.83 -7.17 -17.51
CA TRP A 310 -15.32 -8.34 -16.80
C TRP A 310 -14.61 -9.26 -17.79
N MET A 311 -13.37 -9.60 -17.48
CA MET A 311 -12.59 -10.58 -18.22
C MET A 311 -12.41 -11.82 -17.36
N GLU A 312 -12.97 -12.95 -17.79
CA GLU A 312 -12.68 -14.25 -17.17
C GLU A 312 -11.23 -14.63 -17.45
N VAL A 313 -10.48 -14.98 -16.41
CA VAL A 313 -9.09 -15.43 -16.51
C VAL A 313 -9.06 -16.86 -17.03
N GLN A 314 -8.41 -17.08 -18.17
CA GLN A 314 -8.37 -18.39 -18.83
C GLN A 314 -7.04 -19.10 -18.62
N GLU A 315 -5.95 -18.35 -18.42
CA GLU A 315 -4.65 -18.94 -18.13
C GLU A 315 -4.72 -19.69 -16.77
N PRO A 316 -4.49 -21.03 -16.74
CA PRO A 316 -4.69 -21.84 -15.54
C PRO A 316 -3.79 -21.49 -14.34
N ALA A 317 -2.50 -21.22 -14.57
CA ALA A 317 -1.54 -20.87 -13.52
C ALA A 317 -1.84 -19.48 -12.91
N LEU A 318 -2.22 -18.51 -13.72
CA LEU A 318 -2.65 -17.18 -13.29
C LEU A 318 -3.94 -17.27 -12.48
N LYS A 319 -4.91 -18.07 -12.95
CA LYS A 319 -6.15 -18.34 -12.22
C LYS A 319 -5.87 -18.96 -10.84
N GLU A 320 -5.03 -19.99 -10.78
CA GLU A 320 -4.64 -20.63 -9.51
C GLU A 320 -3.99 -19.62 -8.55
N ARG A 321 -3.05 -18.83 -9.06
CA ARG A 321 -2.36 -17.79 -8.29
C ARG A 321 -3.31 -16.73 -7.73
N LEU A 322 -4.22 -16.21 -8.55
CA LEU A 322 -5.19 -15.21 -8.10
C LEU A 322 -6.17 -15.78 -7.08
N LEU A 323 -6.62 -17.02 -7.24
CA LEU A 323 -7.46 -17.70 -6.26
C LEU A 323 -6.72 -17.84 -4.91
N GLN A 324 -5.44 -18.22 -4.94
CA GLN A 324 -4.62 -18.30 -3.73
C GLN A 324 -4.50 -16.95 -3.03
N GLU A 325 -4.15 -15.88 -3.75
CA GLU A 325 -4.00 -14.53 -3.19
C GLU A 325 -5.33 -13.95 -2.68
N THR A 326 -6.46 -14.37 -3.26
CA THR A 326 -7.78 -13.92 -2.82
C THR A 326 -8.22 -14.62 -1.53
N GLN A 327 -7.85 -15.89 -1.34
CA GLN A 327 -8.27 -16.70 -0.18
C GLN A 327 -7.30 -16.58 1.01
N ASN A 328 -6.01 -16.51 0.75
CA ASN A 328 -4.95 -16.41 1.76
C ASN A 328 -3.88 -15.41 1.28
N PRO A 329 -4.18 -14.10 1.36
CA PRO A 329 -3.33 -13.07 0.78
C PRO A 329 -1.95 -13.07 1.41
N SER A 330 -0.92 -13.25 0.58
CA SER A 330 0.48 -13.04 0.94
C SER A 330 0.92 -11.65 0.50
N LEU A 331 0.11 -10.65 0.85
CA LEU A 331 0.21 -9.28 0.37
C LEU A 331 0.75 -8.32 1.44
N PHE A 332 1.39 -7.27 0.95
CA PHE A 332 1.91 -6.19 1.78
C PHE A 332 0.75 -5.33 2.33
N PRO A 333 0.63 -5.11 3.65
CA PRO A 333 -0.55 -4.47 4.22
C PRO A 333 -0.54 -2.94 4.08
N ILE A 334 -1.76 -2.38 4.07
CA ILE A 334 -2.04 -0.94 4.21
C ILE A 334 -3.08 -0.72 5.30
N GLN A 335 -2.95 0.36 6.04
CA GLN A 335 -3.86 0.74 7.10
C GLN A 335 -4.25 2.21 6.96
N SER A 336 -5.55 2.47 6.80
CA SER A 336 -6.13 3.79 6.96
C SER A 336 -6.16 4.21 8.44
N LEU A 337 -5.90 5.49 8.70
CA LEU A 337 -5.99 6.12 10.02
C LEU A 337 -7.24 7.02 10.16
N TYR A 338 -8.15 7.00 9.18
CA TYR A 338 -9.46 7.66 9.28
C TYR A 338 -10.38 7.03 10.31
#